data_AF-A0A2H0UTM8-F1
#
_entry.id   AF-A0A2H0UTM8-F1
#
_cell.length_a   1.000
_cell.length_b   1.000
_cell.length_c   1.000
_cell.angle_alpha   90.00
_cell.angle_beta   90.00
_cell.angle_gamma   90.00
#
_symmetry.space_group_name_H-M   'P 1'
#
loop_
_entity.id
_entity.type
_entity.pdbx_description
1 polymer ?
#
loop_
_entity_poly.entity_id
_entity_poly.type
_entity_poly.pdbx_seq_one_letter_code
_entity_poly.pdbx_strand_id
1 'polypeptide(L)'
;MRGLIRKIKKSRLLGMSGSSFPVWLKWKKVKGSKAKIKYVVCNGAEGELKTQKDYYILKHYPKDVIFGIKLALETVGAKTGFLYLNKKYYRKLKPKLIKLTHHLPIELFEKPEGYLNGEETVICNIIETKAKEPRVKPPLPAEAGVFGKPTLINNLETFYWVSKIAKNQYNYERFYSIAGKVKQKGVYKLPFDFTIRDILTITGNRPWFDFFVQVGGGASGEILLPNELDRPITSLGSIIVYDKKTTNPMVLMRKWAKFFFKENCDLCATCREGTFRILEILQKEELLSQDKQTLADIFNLLEKASLCPYGRILPRPFKTAIAKLL
;
A
#
# COMPACT_ATOMS: atom_id res chain seq x y z
N MET A 1 26.47 0.67 -13.56
CA MET A 1 25.12 0.08 -13.42
C MET A 1 25.06 -1.46 -13.35
N ARG A 2 26.10 -2.21 -13.79
CA ARG A 2 26.14 -3.67 -13.59
C ARG A 2 26.00 -4.01 -12.10
N GLY A 3 25.09 -4.93 -11.77
CA GLY A 3 24.91 -5.43 -10.42
C GLY A 3 23.92 -4.65 -9.51
N LEU A 4 23.08 -3.74 -10.02
CA LEU A 4 22.07 -3.06 -9.18
C LEU A 4 21.14 -4.05 -8.46
N ILE A 5 20.65 -5.10 -9.15
CA ILE A 5 19.83 -6.16 -8.51
C ILE A 5 20.59 -6.83 -7.35
N ARG A 6 21.91 -7.03 -7.49
CA ARG A 6 22.76 -7.58 -6.41
C ARG A 6 22.86 -6.60 -5.24
N LYS A 7 22.99 -5.29 -5.50
CA LYS A 7 22.94 -4.26 -4.45
C LYS A 7 21.59 -4.26 -3.72
N ILE A 8 20.47 -4.28 -4.45
CA ILE A 8 19.11 -4.36 -3.88
C ILE A 8 18.93 -5.64 -3.04
N LYS A 9 19.48 -6.77 -3.50
CA LYS A 9 19.46 -8.03 -2.74
C LYS A 9 20.25 -7.89 -1.43
N LYS A 10 21.48 -7.38 -1.48
CA LYS A 10 22.34 -7.18 -0.30
C LYS A 10 21.73 -6.19 0.69
N SER A 11 21.02 -5.18 0.22
CA SER A 11 20.38 -4.18 1.07
C SER A 11 19.09 -4.67 1.73
N ARG A 12 18.63 -5.90 1.43
CA ARG A 12 17.40 -6.49 1.97
C ARG A 12 16.15 -5.63 1.74
N LEU A 13 16.10 -4.87 0.63
CA LEU A 13 14.97 -3.99 0.33
C LEU A 13 13.69 -4.81 0.05
N LEU A 14 12.63 -4.48 0.78
CA LEU A 14 11.28 -5.05 0.63
C LEU A 14 10.34 -4.07 -0.06
N GLY A 15 9.23 -4.59 -0.61
CA GLY A 15 8.18 -3.78 -1.21
C GLY A 15 7.48 -2.89 -0.17
N MET A 16 7.44 -1.58 -0.42
CA MET A 16 6.97 -0.59 0.57
C MET A 16 5.46 -0.31 0.55
N SER A 17 4.69 -1.09 -0.22
CA SER A 17 3.22 -1.02 -0.32
C SER A 17 2.46 -2.00 0.59
N GLY A 18 3.16 -2.74 1.46
CA GLY A 18 2.56 -3.58 2.50
C GLY A 18 2.61 -5.09 2.27
N SER A 19 2.97 -5.57 1.07
CA SER A 19 3.22 -7.00 0.82
C SER A 19 4.62 -7.46 1.25
N SER A 20 5.55 -6.53 1.46
CA SER A 20 6.93 -6.78 1.88
C SER A 20 7.66 -7.85 1.07
N PHE A 21 7.30 -7.98 -0.21
CA PHE A 21 7.94 -8.90 -1.14
C PHE A 21 9.37 -8.44 -1.46
N PRO A 22 10.38 -9.35 -1.52
CA PRO A 22 11.75 -8.96 -1.85
C PRO A 22 11.86 -8.30 -3.23
N VAL A 23 12.28 -7.05 -3.27
CA VAL A 23 12.26 -6.23 -4.50
C VAL A 23 13.14 -6.84 -5.59
N TRP A 24 14.32 -7.34 -5.21
CA TRP A 24 15.28 -7.93 -6.15
C TRP A 24 14.74 -9.15 -6.90
N LEU A 25 13.80 -9.92 -6.31
CA LEU A 25 13.19 -11.07 -6.98
C LEU A 25 12.31 -10.63 -8.15
N LYS A 26 11.47 -9.60 -7.93
CA LYS A 26 10.61 -9.03 -8.97
C LYS A 26 11.44 -8.48 -10.12
N TRP A 27 12.51 -7.75 -9.78
CA TRP A 27 13.46 -7.20 -10.75
C TRP A 27 14.19 -8.29 -11.53
N LYS A 28 14.66 -9.35 -10.85
CA LYS A 28 15.32 -10.50 -11.49
C LYS A 28 14.38 -11.19 -12.47
N LYS A 29 13.11 -11.39 -12.09
CA LYS A 29 12.09 -12.04 -12.94
C LYS A 29 11.82 -11.25 -14.22
N VAL A 30 11.56 -9.95 -14.12
CA VAL A 30 11.32 -9.09 -15.31
C VAL A 30 12.59 -8.99 -16.18
N LYS A 31 13.76 -8.83 -15.55
CA LYS A 31 15.04 -8.78 -16.29
C LYS A 31 15.31 -10.08 -17.06
N GLY A 32 15.05 -11.23 -16.44
CA GLY A 32 15.29 -12.55 -17.03
C GLY A 32 14.34 -12.94 -18.17
N SER A 33 13.24 -12.20 -18.37
CA SER A 33 12.33 -12.45 -19.50
C SER A 33 13.01 -12.19 -20.86
N LYS A 34 12.75 -13.07 -21.83
CA LYS A 34 13.19 -12.95 -23.24
C LYS A 34 12.38 -11.94 -24.07
N ALA A 35 11.35 -11.32 -23.49
CA ALA A 35 10.52 -10.36 -24.22
C ALA A 35 11.32 -9.12 -24.65
N LYS A 36 11.16 -8.71 -25.93
CA LYS A 36 11.79 -7.50 -26.49
C LYS A 36 11.23 -6.19 -25.91
N ILE A 37 9.99 -6.22 -25.43
CA ILE A 37 9.29 -5.08 -24.83
C ILE A 37 8.98 -5.43 -23.37
N LYS A 38 9.31 -4.50 -22.48
CA LYS A 38 9.06 -4.57 -21.05
C LYS A 38 8.67 -3.18 -20.56
N TYR A 39 7.94 -3.12 -19.46
CA TYR A 39 7.47 -1.87 -18.87
C TYR A 39 7.90 -1.74 -17.40
N VAL A 40 7.97 -0.51 -16.93
CA VAL A 40 8.11 -0.18 -15.50
C VAL A 40 6.90 0.64 -15.09
N VAL A 41 6.32 0.35 -13.93
CA VAL A 41 5.23 1.13 -13.34
C VAL A 41 5.65 1.54 -11.93
N CYS A 42 5.73 2.85 -11.72
CA CYS A 42 5.84 3.46 -10.41
C CYS A 42 4.44 3.71 -9.86
N ASN A 43 4.04 2.86 -8.92
CA ASN A 43 2.76 2.93 -8.24
C ASN A 43 2.82 3.95 -7.09
N GLY A 44 2.40 5.19 -7.37
CA GLY A 44 2.09 6.24 -6.40
C GLY A 44 0.58 6.43 -6.20
N ALA A 45 -0.17 5.33 -6.21
CA ALA A 45 -1.63 5.29 -6.08
C ALA A 45 -2.16 5.42 -4.63
N GLU A 46 -1.35 5.95 -3.71
CA GLU A 46 -1.66 6.06 -2.27
C GLU A 46 -3.14 6.41 -2.03
N GLY A 47 -3.86 5.48 -1.42
CA GLY A 47 -5.30 5.56 -1.19
C GLY A 47 -5.74 5.05 0.19
N GLU A 48 -4.82 4.49 0.98
CA GLU A 48 -5.11 4.10 2.36
C GLU A 48 -5.47 5.31 3.22
N LEU A 49 -6.48 5.15 4.07
CA LEU A 49 -6.93 6.23 4.93
C LEU A 49 -5.78 6.70 5.84
N LYS A 50 -5.64 8.02 5.98
CA LYS A 50 -4.63 8.67 6.85
C LYS A 50 -3.16 8.28 6.56
N THR A 51 -2.86 7.78 5.36
CA THR A 51 -1.48 7.56 4.89
C THR A 51 -1.09 8.63 3.88
N GLN A 52 0.13 9.18 3.98
CA GLN A 52 0.58 10.31 3.15
C GLN A 52 2.09 10.27 2.82
N LYS A 53 2.72 9.11 2.95
CA LYS A 53 4.16 8.94 2.77
C LYS A 53 4.54 9.10 1.30
N ASP A 54 3.75 8.60 0.37
CA ASP A 54 4.08 8.66 -1.06
C ASP A 54 3.96 10.12 -1.55
N TYR A 55 2.93 10.85 -1.10
CA TYR A 55 2.85 12.29 -1.36
C TYR A 55 4.04 13.05 -0.81
N TYR A 56 4.43 12.78 0.45
CA TYR A 56 5.58 13.41 1.08
C TYR A 56 6.86 13.16 0.27
N ILE A 57 7.14 11.91 -0.08
CA ILE A 57 8.32 11.54 -0.86
C ILE A 57 8.31 12.23 -2.23
N LEU A 58 7.17 12.25 -2.93
CA LEU A 58 7.07 12.87 -4.24
C LEU A 58 7.19 14.40 -4.18
N LYS A 59 6.70 15.04 -3.11
CA LYS A 59 6.80 16.49 -2.91
C LYS A 59 8.25 16.90 -2.62
N HIS A 60 8.92 16.19 -1.71
CA HIS A 60 10.23 16.56 -1.16
C HIS A 60 11.41 15.95 -1.94
N TYR A 61 11.27 14.74 -2.48
CA TYR A 61 12.34 14.00 -3.17
C TYR A 61 11.98 13.51 -4.59
N PRO A 62 11.32 14.32 -5.45
CA PRO A 62 10.87 13.85 -6.77
C PRO A 62 12.04 13.44 -7.68
N LYS A 63 13.19 14.12 -7.56
CA LYS A 63 14.41 13.78 -8.33
C LYS A 63 14.92 12.37 -8.00
N ASP A 64 14.89 11.97 -6.73
CA ASP A 64 15.32 10.63 -6.32
C ASP A 64 14.35 9.56 -6.80
N VAL A 65 13.04 9.81 -6.76
CA VAL A 65 12.02 8.89 -7.30
C VAL A 65 12.24 8.68 -8.79
N ILE A 66 12.36 9.76 -9.57
CA ILE A 66 12.55 9.71 -11.02
C ILE A 66 13.87 9.03 -11.38
N PHE A 67 14.95 9.29 -10.62
CA PHE A 67 16.21 8.58 -10.80
C PHE A 67 16.08 7.08 -10.52
N GLY A 68 15.32 6.68 -9.49
CA GLY A 68 15.00 5.28 -9.23
C GLY A 68 14.25 4.61 -10.38
N ILE A 69 13.28 5.29 -10.99
CA ILE A 69 12.54 4.80 -12.17
C ILE A 69 13.48 4.64 -13.36
N LYS A 70 14.34 5.62 -13.62
CA LYS A 70 15.37 5.55 -14.69
C LYS A 70 16.27 4.34 -14.52
N LEU A 71 16.81 4.13 -13.31
CA LEU A 71 17.64 2.96 -13.00
C LEU A 71 16.90 1.65 -13.23
N ALA A 72 15.60 1.61 -12.96
CA ALA A 72 14.77 0.43 -13.21
C ALA A 72 14.63 0.15 -14.70
N LEU A 73 14.29 1.17 -15.50
CA LEU A 73 14.18 1.07 -16.96
C LEU A 73 15.44 0.47 -17.57
N GLU A 74 16.61 1.04 -17.21
CA GLU A 74 17.92 0.58 -17.67
C GLU A 74 18.24 -0.84 -17.17
N THR A 75 17.91 -1.16 -15.93
CA THR A 75 18.27 -2.46 -15.32
C THR A 75 17.48 -3.62 -15.90
N VAL A 76 16.18 -3.43 -16.15
CA VAL A 76 15.32 -4.49 -16.71
C VAL A 76 15.25 -4.47 -18.24
N GLY A 77 15.74 -3.42 -18.89
CA GLY A 77 15.66 -3.22 -20.33
C GLY A 77 14.25 -2.87 -20.80
N ALA A 78 13.54 -2.03 -20.03
CA ALA A 78 12.19 -1.58 -20.35
C ALA A 78 12.24 -0.29 -21.18
N LYS A 79 11.35 -0.20 -22.19
CA LYS A 79 11.30 0.94 -23.11
C LYS A 79 10.56 2.14 -22.52
N THR A 80 9.51 1.87 -21.76
CA THR A 80 8.61 2.92 -21.22
C THR A 80 8.35 2.69 -19.74
N GLY A 81 8.36 3.78 -18.97
CA GLY A 81 7.96 3.83 -17.58
C GLY A 81 6.66 4.60 -17.40
N PHE A 82 5.79 4.15 -16.50
CA PHE A 82 4.58 4.87 -16.12
C PHE A 82 4.71 5.36 -14.68
N LEU A 83 4.65 6.67 -14.46
CA LEU A 83 4.50 7.26 -13.13
C LEU A 83 3.01 7.44 -12.84
N TYR A 84 2.43 6.39 -12.24
CA TYR A 84 0.99 6.28 -11.97
C TYR A 84 0.66 6.88 -10.60
N LEU A 85 -0.04 8.01 -10.59
CA LEU A 85 -0.17 8.85 -9.41
C LEU A 85 -1.62 9.08 -9.01
N ASN A 86 -1.88 9.06 -7.70
CA ASN A 86 -3.12 9.57 -7.12
C ASN A 86 -3.51 10.90 -7.78
N LYS A 87 -4.78 11.02 -8.18
CA LYS A 87 -5.38 12.19 -8.84
C LYS A 87 -4.99 13.54 -8.22
N LYS A 88 -5.02 13.63 -6.89
CA LYS A 88 -4.69 14.88 -6.17
C LYS A 88 -3.20 15.20 -6.30
N TYR A 89 -2.33 14.21 -6.26
CA TYR A 89 -0.88 14.40 -6.30
C TYR A 89 -0.43 14.73 -7.72
N TYR A 90 -0.98 14.01 -8.71
CA TYR A 90 -0.78 14.28 -10.12
C TYR A 90 -1.07 15.75 -10.42
N ARG A 91 -2.29 16.23 -10.13
CA ARG A 91 -2.71 17.61 -10.44
C ARG A 91 -1.83 18.66 -9.76
N LYS A 92 -1.47 18.45 -8.49
CA LYS A 92 -0.62 19.39 -7.74
C LYS A 92 0.83 19.45 -8.22
N LEU A 93 1.40 18.32 -8.66
CA LEU A 93 2.83 18.20 -8.95
C LEU A 93 3.16 18.09 -10.44
N LYS A 94 2.15 17.99 -11.33
CA LYS A 94 2.31 17.81 -12.77
C LYS A 94 3.33 18.77 -13.41
N PRO A 95 3.30 20.10 -13.19
CA PRO A 95 4.25 21.00 -13.85
C PRO A 95 5.71 20.70 -13.48
N LYS A 96 5.97 20.39 -12.21
CA LYS A 96 7.31 20.02 -11.71
C LYS A 96 7.75 18.68 -12.28
N LEU A 97 6.83 17.70 -12.34
CA LEU A 97 7.14 16.36 -12.84
C LEU A 97 7.42 16.35 -14.35
N ILE A 98 6.66 17.08 -15.16
CA ILE A 98 6.92 17.23 -16.60
C ILE A 98 8.34 17.74 -16.83
N LYS A 99 8.75 18.80 -16.12
CA LYS A 99 10.11 19.34 -16.23
C LYS A 99 11.18 18.30 -15.88
N LEU A 100 10.91 17.39 -14.95
CA LEU A 100 11.87 16.35 -14.55
C LEU A 100 11.86 15.12 -15.47
N THR A 101 10.76 14.85 -16.18
CA THR A 101 10.59 13.62 -16.99
C THR A 101 10.64 13.85 -18.51
N HIS A 102 10.57 15.09 -19.02
CA HIS A 102 10.44 15.38 -20.46
C HIS A 102 11.48 14.73 -21.39
N HIS A 103 12.69 14.44 -20.88
CA HIS A 103 13.80 13.83 -21.64
C HIS A 103 13.95 12.32 -21.35
N LEU A 104 13.05 11.74 -20.56
CA LEU A 104 13.06 10.34 -20.18
C LEU A 104 11.83 9.65 -20.79
N PRO A 105 11.90 8.34 -21.09
CA PRO A 105 10.73 7.60 -21.57
C PRO A 105 9.81 7.25 -20.38
N ILE A 106 9.34 8.28 -19.67
CA ILE A 106 8.47 8.19 -18.51
C ILE A 106 7.20 9.01 -18.76
N GLU A 107 6.07 8.32 -18.79
CA GLU A 107 4.75 8.91 -18.95
C GLU A 107 4.10 9.15 -17.59
N LEU A 108 3.52 10.34 -17.39
CA LEU A 108 2.76 10.65 -16.19
C LEU A 108 1.32 10.18 -16.36
N PHE A 109 0.84 9.32 -15.48
CA PHE A 109 -0.51 8.76 -15.56
C PHE A 109 -1.36 9.18 -14.36
N GLU A 110 -2.51 9.83 -14.62
CA GLU A 110 -3.47 10.22 -13.58
C GLU A 110 -4.32 9.00 -13.20
N LYS A 111 -4.20 8.55 -11.95
CA LYS A 111 -5.02 7.46 -11.41
C LYS A 111 -6.49 7.90 -11.31
N PRO A 112 -7.45 7.11 -11.83
CA PRO A 112 -8.87 7.29 -11.55
C PRO A 112 -9.21 7.16 -10.05
N GLU A 113 -10.30 7.81 -9.64
CA GLU A 113 -10.80 7.69 -8.26
C GLU A 113 -11.13 6.25 -7.90
N GLY A 114 -10.92 5.89 -6.64
CA GLY A 114 -11.15 4.55 -6.11
C GLY A 114 -9.89 3.88 -5.56
N TYR A 115 -9.96 3.30 -4.37
CA TYR A 115 -8.87 2.64 -3.65
C TYR A 115 -8.33 1.44 -4.43
N LEU A 116 -9.22 0.60 -5.00
CA LEU A 116 -8.81 -0.60 -5.72
C LEU A 116 -7.95 -0.30 -6.96
N ASN A 117 -8.06 0.91 -7.53
CA ASN A 117 -7.24 1.34 -8.67
C ASN A 117 -5.74 1.47 -8.36
N GLY A 118 -5.31 1.16 -7.13
CA GLY A 118 -3.90 0.97 -6.75
C GLY A 118 -3.40 -0.47 -6.76
N GLU A 119 -4.26 -1.47 -7.01
CA GLU A 119 -3.88 -2.88 -7.16
C GLU A 119 -3.10 -3.09 -8.46
N GLU A 120 -2.05 -3.92 -8.42
CA GLU A 120 -1.06 -4.01 -9.51
C GLU A 120 -1.66 -4.38 -10.88
N THR A 121 -2.61 -5.30 -10.92
CA THR A 121 -3.26 -5.76 -12.17
C THR A 121 -4.34 -4.81 -12.64
N VAL A 122 -5.02 -4.12 -11.71
CA VAL A 122 -5.96 -3.04 -12.04
C VAL A 122 -5.22 -1.87 -12.69
N ILE A 123 -4.02 -1.53 -12.20
CA ILE A 123 -3.17 -0.51 -12.84
C ILE A 123 -2.84 -0.90 -14.29
N CYS A 124 -2.50 -2.17 -14.55
CA CYS A 124 -2.30 -2.64 -15.91
C CYS A 124 -3.54 -2.43 -16.79
N ASN A 125 -4.73 -2.80 -16.28
CA ASN A 125 -5.98 -2.61 -17.01
C ASN A 125 -6.27 -1.13 -17.30
N ILE A 126 -6.03 -0.25 -16.33
CA ILE A 126 -6.25 1.19 -16.50
C ILE A 126 -5.31 1.78 -17.55
N ILE A 127 -4.02 1.42 -17.54
CA ILE A 127 -3.05 1.85 -18.56
C ILE A 127 -3.47 1.33 -19.95
N GLU A 128 -4.05 0.13 -20.00
CA GLU A 128 -4.58 -0.48 -21.23
C GLU A 128 -5.99 0.02 -21.61
N THR A 129 -6.55 1.00 -20.90
CA THR A 129 -7.91 1.53 -21.13
C THR A 129 -9.03 0.47 -21.03
N LYS A 130 -8.85 -0.53 -20.15
CA LYS A 130 -9.80 -1.62 -19.87
C LYS A 130 -10.60 -1.38 -18.58
N ALA A 131 -11.55 -2.28 -18.31
CA ALA A 131 -12.32 -2.32 -17.06
C ALA A 131 -11.40 -2.31 -15.82
N LYS A 132 -11.83 -1.59 -14.78
CA LYS A 132 -11.05 -1.33 -13.55
C LYS A 132 -11.12 -2.49 -12.56
N GLU A 133 -10.89 -3.68 -13.06
CA GLU A 133 -11.07 -4.94 -12.35
C GLU A 133 -9.72 -5.65 -12.17
N PRO A 134 -9.50 -6.38 -11.07
CA PRO A 134 -8.29 -7.15 -10.90
C PRO A 134 -8.24 -8.32 -11.88
N ARG A 135 -7.04 -8.70 -12.32
CA ARG A 135 -6.83 -9.88 -13.16
C ARG A 135 -6.66 -11.13 -12.29
N VAL A 136 -7.15 -12.26 -12.80
CA VAL A 136 -6.83 -13.58 -12.25
C VAL A 136 -5.32 -13.81 -12.36
N LYS A 137 -4.72 -14.33 -11.29
CA LYS A 137 -3.29 -14.66 -11.18
C LYS A 137 -3.17 -16.16 -10.88
N PRO A 138 -2.27 -16.91 -11.55
CA PRO A 138 -1.29 -16.49 -12.58
C PRO A 138 -1.92 -16.14 -13.95
N PRO A 139 -1.19 -15.43 -14.84
CA PRO A 139 0.19 -14.94 -14.70
C PRO A 139 0.31 -13.71 -13.80
N LEU A 140 1.49 -13.52 -13.19
CA LEU A 140 1.79 -12.29 -12.43
C LEU A 140 2.16 -11.13 -13.38
N PRO A 141 2.03 -9.85 -12.97
CA PRO A 141 2.46 -8.71 -13.80
C PRO A 141 3.92 -8.77 -14.24
N ALA A 142 4.79 -9.40 -13.45
CA ALA A 142 6.19 -9.62 -13.80
C ALA A 142 6.39 -10.54 -15.03
N GLU A 143 5.36 -11.31 -15.40
CA GLU A 143 5.32 -12.19 -16.57
C GLU A 143 4.49 -11.56 -17.68
N ALA A 144 3.24 -11.18 -17.36
CA ALA A 144 2.29 -10.56 -18.27
C ALA A 144 1.50 -9.46 -17.56
N GLY A 145 2.05 -8.25 -17.57
CA GLY A 145 1.44 -7.04 -17.03
C GLY A 145 0.85 -6.17 -18.14
N VAL A 146 1.34 -4.94 -18.26
CA VAL A 146 0.90 -3.94 -19.23
C VAL A 146 1.08 -4.47 -20.67
N PHE A 147 0.00 -4.44 -21.45
CA PHE A 147 -0.12 -5.00 -22.80
C PHE A 147 0.30 -6.48 -22.90
N GLY A 148 0.10 -7.24 -21.82
CA GLY A 148 0.53 -8.63 -21.70
C GLY A 148 2.06 -8.82 -21.69
N LYS A 149 2.84 -7.74 -21.49
CA LYS A 149 4.30 -7.78 -21.47
C LYS A 149 4.85 -7.81 -20.03
N PRO A 150 6.05 -8.38 -19.81
CA PRO A 150 6.68 -8.36 -18.49
C PRO A 150 6.78 -6.94 -17.95
N THR A 151 6.18 -6.72 -16.79
CA THR A 151 6.04 -5.38 -16.20
C THR A 151 6.57 -5.36 -14.77
N LEU A 152 7.52 -4.49 -14.52
CA LEU A 152 8.02 -4.22 -13.18
C LEU A 152 7.15 -3.17 -12.49
N ILE A 153 6.28 -3.60 -11.58
CA ILE A 153 5.44 -2.70 -10.78
C ILE A 153 6.03 -2.61 -9.37
N ASN A 154 6.40 -1.42 -8.91
CA ASN A 154 6.79 -1.19 -7.52
C ASN A 154 6.19 0.10 -6.97
N ASN A 155 6.08 0.20 -5.65
CA ASN A 155 5.62 1.42 -5.00
C ASN A 155 6.61 2.58 -5.20
N LEU A 156 6.10 3.81 -5.18
CA LEU A 156 6.89 5.04 -5.31
C LEU A 156 8.06 5.11 -4.32
N GLU A 157 7.83 4.77 -3.04
CA GLU A 157 8.89 4.74 -2.03
C GLU A 157 9.98 3.72 -2.36
N THR A 158 9.63 2.58 -2.97
CA THR A 158 10.62 1.58 -3.39
C THR A 158 11.59 2.17 -4.43
N PHE A 159 11.10 2.96 -5.40
CA PHE A 159 11.99 3.63 -6.36
C PHE A 159 12.89 4.68 -5.70
N TYR A 160 12.36 5.43 -4.73
CA TYR A 160 13.18 6.32 -3.91
C TYR A 160 14.33 5.56 -3.23
N TRP A 161 14.05 4.43 -2.59
CA TRP A 161 15.09 3.64 -1.93
C TRP A 161 16.08 3.00 -2.90
N VAL A 162 15.64 2.59 -4.10
CA VAL A 162 16.54 2.12 -5.16
C VAL A 162 17.54 3.21 -5.57
N SER A 163 17.11 4.48 -5.66
CA SER A 163 18.02 5.62 -5.88
C SER A 163 19.09 5.71 -4.77
N LYS A 164 18.68 5.62 -3.50
CA LYS A 164 19.62 5.66 -2.36
C LYS A 164 20.57 4.47 -2.36
N ILE A 165 20.10 3.26 -2.65
CA ILE A 165 20.92 2.05 -2.77
C ILE A 165 21.95 2.20 -3.89
N ALA A 166 21.57 2.75 -5.04
CA ALA A 166 22.49 2.96 -6.14
C ALA A 166 23.66 3.88 -5.75
N LYS A 167 23.36 4.91 -4.93
CA LYS A 167 24.30 5.88 -4.36
C LYS A 167 25.04 5.38 -3.10
N ASN A 168 24.77 4.15 -2.63
CA ASN A 168 25.26 3.61 -1.36
C ASN A 168 24.85 4.46 -0.12
N GLN A 169 23.65 5.05 -0.15
CA GLN A 169 23.09 5.92 0.89
C GLN A 169 21.87 5.31 1.59
N TYR A 170 21.66 4.00 1.47
CA TYR A 170 20.53 3.32 2.09
C TYR A 170 20.93 2.67 3.41
N ASN A 171 20.32 3.14 4.50
CA ASN A 171 20.67 2.76 5.87
C ASN A 171 19.59 1.89 6.52
N TYR A 172 18.96 1.00 5.74
CA TYR A 172 17.87 0.13 6.22
C TYR A 172 16.70 0.91 6.85
N GLU A 173 16.33 2.03 6.22
CA GLU A 173 15.26 2.93 6.67
C GLU A 173 13.98 2.73 5.84
N ARG A 174 12.86 3.28 6.35
CA ARG A 174 11.60 3.45 5.62
C ARG A 174 10.86 4.70 6.09
N PHE A 175 9.80 5.09 5.36
CA PHE A 175 8.90 6.16 5.77
C PHE A 175 7.69 5.63 6.54
N TYR A 176 7.37 6.31 7.65
CA TYR A 176 6.22 6.06 8.51
C TYR A 176 5.28 7.26 8.49
N SER A 177 3.99 7.07 8.21
CA SER A 177 2.92 8.04 8.41
C SER A 177 2.33 7.89 9.80
N ILE A 178 2.38 8.94 10.62
CA ILE A 178 1.76 8.96 11.94
C ILE A 178 0.57 9.93 11.93
N ALA A 179 -0.60 9.44 12.34
CA ALA A 179 -1.85 10.18 12.35
C ALA A 179 -2.71 9.86 13.59
N GLY A 180 -3.90 10.45 13.65
CA GLY A 180 -4.85 10.24 14.76
C GLY A 180 -4.65 11.22 15.91
N LYS A 181 -4.91 10.79 17.15
CA LYS A 181 -4.77 11.61 18.36
C LYS A 181 -3.31 11.60 18.83
N VAL A 182 -2.48 12.40 18.17
CA VAL A 182 -1.04 12.56 18.47
C VAL A 182 -0.64 14.03 18.46
N LYS A 183 0.50 14.36 19.09
CA LYS A 183 1.03 15.73 19.15
C LYS A 183 1.54 16.21 17.79
N GLN A 184 2.31 15.37 17.09
CA GLN A 184 2.98 15.71 15.85
C GLN A 184 2.59 14.72 14.74
N LYS A 185 1.56 15.07 13.97
CA LYS A 185 1.15 14.29 12.79
C LYS A 185 2.16 14.54 11.67
N GLY A 186 2.51 13.51 10.92
CA GLY A 186 3.48 13.70 9.84
C GLY A 186 3.99 12.42 9.21
N VAL A 187 5.04 12.59 8.42
CA VAL A 187 5.81 11.50 7.82
C VAL A 187 7.21 11.54 8.40
N TYR A 188 7.67 10.41 8.92
CA TYR A 188 8.94 10.26 9.58
C TYR A 188 9.78 9.23 8.85
N LYS A 189 11.07 9.49 8.69
CA LYS A 189 12.04 8.55 8.10
C LYS A 189 12.83 7.94 9.25
N LEU A 190 12.66 6.64 9.49
CA LEU A 190 13.23 5.93 10.63
C LEU A 190 13.73 4.53 10.20
N PRO A 191 14.56 3.86 11.01
CA PRO A 191 15.00 2.49 10.74
C PRO A 191 13.83 1.51 10.60
N PHE A 192 13.98 0.51 9.73
CA PHE A 192 12.91 -0.43 9.37
C PHE A 192 12.54 -1.37 10.52
N ASP A 193 13.49 -1.69 11.38
CA ASP A 193 13.41 -2.65 12.49
C ASP A 193 12.94 -2.03 13.82
N PHE A 194 12.75 -0.72 13.87
CA PHE A 194 12.18 -0.07 15.05
C PHE A 194 10.80 -0.62 15.38
N THR A 195 10.55 -0.81 16.68
CA THR A 195 9.23 -1.20 17.16
C THR A 195 8.25 -0.04 17.02
N ILE A 196 6.95 -0.35 17.02
CA ILE A 196 5.91 0.69 17.02
C ILE A 196 6.07 1.59 18.26
N ARG A 197 6.46 1.02 19.40
CA ARG A 197 6.75 1.78 20.63
C ARG A 197 7.91 2.77 20.44
N ASP A 198 9.01 2.33 19.84
CA ASP A 198 10.18 3.18 19.59
C ASP A 198 9.83 4.32 18.65
N ILE A 199 9.10 4.02 17.57
CA ILE A 199 8.65 5.03 16.59
C ILE A 199 7.80 6.10 17.28
N LEU A 200 6.81 5.71 18.09
CA LEU A 200 5.97 6.68 18.81
C LEU A 200 6.78 7.48 19.84
N THR A 201 7.74 6.85 20.52
CA THR A 201 8.57 7.51 21.54
C THR A 201 9.53 8.52 20.92
N ILE A 202 10.33 8.12 19.93
CA ILE A 202 11.35 8.98 19.31
C ILE A 202 10.74 10.16 18.52
N THR A 203 9.51 9.99 18.03
CA THR A 203 8.78 11.08 17.33
C THR A 203 8.00 11.98 18.29
N GLY A 204 8.04 11.73 19.60
CA GLY A 204 7.28 12.49 20.60
C GLY A 204 5.76 12.28 20.51
N ASN A 205 5.33 11.18 19.89
CA ASN A 205 3.93 10.84 19.64
C ASN A 205 3.38 9.74 20.55
N ARG A 206 4.16 9.25 21.53
CA ARG A 206 3.67 8.31 22.54
C ARG A 206 2.55 8.96 23.37
N PRO A 207 1.33 8.39 23.38
CA PRO A 207 0.23 8.94 24.16
C PRO A 207 0.44 8.82 25.67
N TRP A 208 -0.15 9.76 26.42
CA TRP A 208 -0.22 9.75 27.88
C TRP A 208 -1.59 9.29 28.41
N PHE A 209 -2.57 9.11 27.53
CA PHE A 209 -3.92 8.65 27.81
C PHE A 209 -4.09 7.18 27.39
N ASP A 210 -5.18 6.53 27.80
CA ASP A 210 -5.47 5.15 27.38
C ASP A 210 -5.83 5.08 25.88
N PHE A 211 -5.10 4.26 25.14
CA PHE A 211 -5.09 4.29 23.68
C PHE A 211 -5.00 2.90 23.06
N PHE A 212 -5.34 2.84 21.79
CA PHE A 212 -4.98 1.75 20.88
C PHE A 212 -4.47 2.35 19.57
N VAL A 213 -3.82 1.53 18.76
CA VAL A 213 -3.32 1.95 17.45
C VAL A 213 -3.89 1.08 16.35
N GLN A 214 -4.10 1.67 15.17
CA GLN A 214 -4.31 0.96 13.93
C GLN A 214 -3.03 1.03 13.10
N VAL A 215 -2.51 -0.14 12.71
CA VAL A 215 -1.19 -0.25 12.06
C VAL A 215 -1.30 -1.00 10.74
N GLY A 216 -0.56 -0.54 9.73
CA GLY A 216 -0.47 -1.24 8.45
C GLY A 216 -1.45 -0.80 7.36
N GLY A 217 -2.27 0.21 7.65
CA GLY A 217 -3.31 0.73 6.79
C GLY A 217 -4.39 1.41 7.62
N GLY A 218 -5.12 2.38 7.06
CA GLY A 218 -6.16 3.08 7.81
C GLY A 218 -7.54 2.46 7.71
N ALA A 219 -7.76 1.64 6.68
CA ALA A 219 -8.92 0.75 6.59
C ALA A 219 -8.49 -0.71 6.70
N SER A 220 -7.38 -1.10 6.09
CA SER A 220 -6.90 -2.51 6.05
C SER A 220 -5.97 -2.91 7.21
N GLY A 221 -5.59 -1.95 8.07
CA GLY A 221 -4.67 -2.18 9.18
C GLY A 221 -5.30 -2.92 10.35
N GLU A 222 -4.46 -3.56 11.15
CA GLU A 222 -4.87 -4.25 12.38
C GLU A 222 -4.92 -3.30 13.58
N ILE A 223 -5.76 -3.63 14.56
CA ILE A 223 -5.78 -2.97 15.86
C ILE A 223 -4.75 -3.62 16.79
N LEU A 224 -3.96 -2.79 17.47
CA LEU A 224 -3.00 -3.19 18.50
C LEU A 224 -3.19 -2.39 19.79
N LEU A 225 -3.05 -3.08 20.91
CA LEU A 225 -3.04 -2.50 22.25
C LEU A 225 -1.62 -2.08 22.65
N PRO A 226 -1.46 -1.23 23.69
CA PRO A 226 -0.15 -0.74 24.11
C PRO A 226 0.89 -1.81 24.48
N ASN A 227 0.46 -3.00 24.90
CA ASN A 227 1.32 -4.15 25.21
C ASN A 227 1.76 -4.95 23.96
N GLU A 228 1.21 -4.66 22.78
CA GLU A 228 1.55 -5.34 21.52
C GLU A 228 2.49 -4.50 20.62
N LEU A 229 2.97 -3.36 21.13
CA LEU A 229 3.74 -2.38 20.34
C LEU A 229 5.23 -2.70 20.24
N ASP A 230 5.71 -3.70 20.98
CA ASP A 230 7.12 -4.13 21.01
C ASP A 230 7.46 -5.04 19.83
N ARG A 231 7.04 -4.63 18.63
CA ARG A 231 7.30 -5.32 17.36
C ARG A 231 7.40 -4.32 16.20
N PRO A 232 8.18 -4.65 15.15
CA PRO A 232 8.27 -3.80 13.96
C PRO A 232 7.03 -3.89 13.07
N ILE A 233 6.85 -2.88 12.21
CA ILE A 233 5.77 -2.87 11.21
C ILE A 233 6.24 -3.57 9.95
N THR A 234 5.62 -4.72 9.65
CA THR A 234 5.95 -5.51 8.45
C THR A 234 5.14 -5.13 7.22
N SER A 235 4.08 -4.31 7.37
CA SER A 235 3.17 -3.92 6.31
C SER A 235 3.40 -2.45 5.88
N LEU A 236 2.35 -1.72 5.49
CA LEU A 236 2.45 -0.29 5.17
C LEU A 236 2.86 0.48 6.43
N GLY A 237 3.84 1.38 6.31
CA GLY A 237 4.34 2.17 7.45
C GLY A 237 3.34 3.24 7.86
N SER A 238 2.18 2.85 8.39
CA SER A 238 1.12 3.75 8.84
C SER A 238 0.73 3.39 10.28
N ILE A 239 0.71 4.39 11.15
CA ILE A 239 0.32 4.28 12.55
C ILE A 239 -0.75 5.35 12.82
N ILE A 240 -1.94 4.91 13.21
CA ILE A 240 -3.02 5.81 13.60
C ILE A 240 -3.35 5.57 15.06
N VAL A 241 -3.14 6.58 15.89
CA VAL A 241 -3.43 6.51 17.33
C VAL A 241 -4.87 6.93 17.58
N TYR A 242 -5.59 6.15 18.39
CA TYR A 242 -6.94 6.43 18.86
C TYR A 242 -6.98 6.48 20.38
N ASP A 243 -7.73 7.43 20.91
CA ASP A 243 -8.05 7.53 22.34
C ASP A 243 -9.25 6.64 22.64
N LYS A 244 -9.12 5.70 23.58
CA LYS A 244 -10.19 4.75 23.93
C LYS A 244 -11.41 5.45 24.52
N LYS A 245 -11.23 6.56 25.24
CA LYS A 245 -12.33 7.30 25.87
C LYS A 245 -13.24 7.97 24.84
N THR A 246 -12.66 8.43 23.72
CA THR A 246 -13.39 9.22 22.70
C THR A 246 -13.65 8.47 21.41
N THR A 247 -13.13 7.25 21.25
CA THR A 247 -13.29 6.45 20.03
C THR A 247 -14.23 5.28 20.28
N ASN A 248 -15.42 5.32 19.68
CA ASN A 248 -16.33 4.18 19.65
C ASN A 248 -15.87 3.16 18.57
N PRO A 249 -15.53 1.91 18.94
CA PRO A 249 -15.08 0.88 17.98
C PRO A 249 -16.12 0.52 16.92
N MET A 250 -17.42 0.50 17.26
CA MET A 250 -18.50 0.23 16.31
C MET A 250 -18.59 1.30 15.22
N VAL A 251 -18.45 2.58 15.61
CA VAL A 251 -18.43 3.69 14.65
C VAL A 251 -17.21 3.57 13.71
N LEU A 252 -16.07 3.13 14.23
CA LEU A 252 -14.87 2.92 13.43
C LEU A 252 -15.05 1.74 12.44
N MET A 253 -15.57 0.60 12.89
CA MET A 253 -15.86 -0.54 12.03
C MET A 253 -16.88 -0.20 10.94
N ARG A 254 -17.96 0.54 11.26
CA ARG A 254 -18.92 1.03 10.25
C ARG A 254 -18.25 1.89 9.18
N LYS A 255 -17.28 2.74 9.55
CA LYS A 255 -16.52 3.55 8.58
C LYS A 255 -15.69 2.67 7.65
N TRP A 256 -15.03 1.65 8.18
CA TRP A 256 -14.30 0.68 7.35
C TRP A 256 -15.24 -0.12 6.44
N ALA A 257 -16.37 -0.60 6.96
CA ALA A 257 -17.35 -1.34 6.17
C ALA A 257 -17.91 -0.50 5.01
N LYS A 258 -18.28 0.75 5.28
CA LYS A 258 -18.70 1.70 4.22
C LYS A 258 -17.60 1.97 3.20
N PHE A 259 -16.36 2.12 3.66
CA PHE A 259 -15.20 2.27 2.77
C PHE A 259 -15.06 1.04 1.87
N PHE A 260 -15.04 -0.16 2.44
CA PHE A 260 -14.85 -1.38 1.66
C PHE A 260 -16.05 -1.74 0.77
N PHE A 261 -17.26 -1.36 1.15
CA PHE A 261 -18.44 -1.51 0.32
C PHE A 261 -18.35 -0.60 -0.91
N LYS A 262 -18.02 0.69 -0.71
CA LYS A 262 -17.93 1.68 -1.79
C LYS A 262 -16.78 1.41 -2.76
N GLU A 263 -15.66 0.89 -2.26
CA GLU A 263 -14.42 0.70 -3.01
C GLU A 263 -14.32 -0.69 -3.67
N ASN A 264 -15.39 -1.50 -3.59
CA ASN A 264 -15.47 -2.81 -4.22
C ASN A 264 -15.52 -2.69 -5.75
N CYS A 265 -15.05 -3.73 -6.47
CA CYS A 265 -15.19 -3.82 -7.93
C CYS A 265 -16.30 -4.78 -8.37
N ASP A 266 -16.96 -5.44 -7.44
CA ASP A 266 -18.10 -6.32 -7.67
C ASP A 266 -17.84 -7.57 -8.51
N LEU A 267 -16.57 -7.83 -8.86
CA LEU A 267 -16.15 -8.95 -9.71
C LEU A 267 -16.35 -10.33 -9.06
N CYS A 268 -15.95 -10.50 -7.79
CA CYS A 268 -16.10 -11.79 -7.10
C CYS A 268 -17.23 -11.74 -6.07
N ALA A 269 -18.16 -12.71 -6.17
CA ALA A 269 -19.34 -12.79 -5.32
C ALA A 269 -18.97 -12.79 -3.83
N THR A 270 -17.91 -13.51 -3.44
CA THR A 270 -17.42 -13.59 -2.06
C THR A 270 -17.09 -12.21 -1.49
N CYS A 271 -16.40 -11.36 -2.24
CA CYS A 271 -16.08 -10.02 -1.80
C CYS A 271 -17.29 -9.09 -1.87
N ARG A 272 -18.03 -9.10 -2.99
CA ARG A 272 -19.21 -8.24 -3.19
C ARG A 272 -20.25 -8.45 -2.09
N GLU A 273 -20.74 -9.69 -1.96
CA GLU A 273 -21.77 -10.04 -0.98
C GLU A 273 -21.21 -9.97 0.45
N GLY A 274 -19.97 -10.41 0.66
CA GLY A 274 -19.34 -10.36 1.98
C GLY A 274 -19.22 -8.94 2.53
N THR A 275 -18.81 -7.96 1.69
CA THR A 275 -18.74 -6.56 2.12
C THR A 275 -20.11 -5.97 2.45
N PHE A 276 -21.14 -6.33 1.67
CA PHE A 276 -22.51 -5.91 1.94
C PHE A 276 -23.02 -6.47 3.28
N ARG A 277 -22.84 -7.78 3.54
CA ARG A 277 -23.29 -8.42 4.77
C ARG A 277 -22.57 -7.89 6.02
N ILE A 278 -21.27 -7.62 5.92
CA ILE A 278 -20.52 -6.98 7.02
C ILE A 278 -21.11 -5.60 7.33
N LEU A 279 -21.42 -4.81 6.30
CA LEU A 279 -22.02 -3.49 6.49
C LEU A 279 -23.42 -3.58 7.12
N GLU A 280 -24.25 -4.52 6.67
CA GLU A 280 -25.59 -4.80 7.20
C GLU A 280 -25.55 -5.16 8.69
N ILE A 281 -24.71 -6.13 9.08
CA ILE A 281 -24.53 -6.56 10.47
C ILE A 281 -24.05 -5.38 11.33
N LEU A 282 -23.06 -4.62 10.86
CA LEU A 282 -22.53 -3.51 11.65
C LEU A 282 -23.49 -2.32 11.75
N GLN A 283 -24.46 -2.17 10.84
CA GLN A 283 -25.49 -1.14 10.93
C GLN A 283 -26.51 -1.40 12.06
N LYS A 284 -26.69 -2.67 12.47
CA LYS A 284 -27.62 -3.08 13.53
C LYS A 284 -26.83 -3.70 14.69
N GLU A 285 -26.53 -2.92 15.74
CA GLU A 285 -25.60 -3.36 16.81
C GLU A 285 -26.02 -4.67 17.48
N GLU A 286 -27.33 -4.89 17.62
CA GLU A 286 -27.92 -6.12 18.13
C GLU A 286 -27.48 -7.35 17.33
N LEU A 287 -27.37 -7.24 16.00
CA LEU A 287 -26.97 -8.34 15.12
C LEU A 287 -25.51 -8.75 15.31
N LEU A 288 -24.62 -7.86 15.75
CA LEU A 288 -23.23 -8.27 15.99
C LEU A 288 -23.13 -9.34 17.09
N SER A 289 -24.00 -9.25 18.10
CA SER A 289 -24.03 -10.21 19.19
C SER A 289 -24.68 -11.54 18.79
N GLN A 290 -25.68 -11.49 17.91
CA GLN A 290 -26.46 -12.63 17.46
C GLN A 290 -25.78 -13.40 16.31
N ASP A 291 -25.08 -12.70 15.41
CA ASP A 291 -24.50 -13.24 14.18
C ASP A 291 -22.98 -13.44 14.24
N LYS A 292 -22.39 -13.62 15.43
CA LYS A 292 -20.93 -13.78 15.58
C LYS A 292 -20.36 -14.91 14.71
N GLN A 293 -21.07 -16.04 14.65
CA GLN A 293 -20.65 -17.19 13.83
C GLN A 293 -20.75 -16.86 12.33
N THR A 294 -21.87 -16.30 11.89
CA THR A 294 -22.07 -15.84 10.51
C THR A 294 -20.98 -14.86 10.07
N LEU A 295 -20.63 -13.89 10.93
CA LEU A 295 -19.58 -12.93 10.64
C LEU A 295 -18.20 -13.59 10.54
N ALA A 296 -17.90 -14.56 11.40
CA ALA A 296 -16.67 -15.34 11.34
C ALA A 296 -16.57 -16.16 10.04
N ASP A 297 -17.68 -16.76 9.60
CA ASP A 297 -17.76 -17.51 8.35
C ASP A 297 -17.56 -16.60 7.13
N ILE A 298 -18.19 -15.42 7.11
CA ILE A 298 -17.96 -14.40 6.09
C ILE A 298 -16.48 -14.01 6.02
N PHE A 299 -15.85 -13.76 7.17
CA PHE A 299 -14.43 -13.40 7.20
C PHE A 299 -13.52 -14.51 6.66
N ASN A 300 -13.78 -15.76 7.04
CA ASN A 300 -13.03 -16.91 6.55
C ASN A 300 -13.20 -17.09 5.03
N LEU A 301 -14.41 -16.90 4.51
CA LEU A 301 -14.68 -16.96 3.08
C LEU A 301 -13.95 -15.84 2.31
N LEU A 302 -13.97 -14.61 2.83
CA LEU A 302 -13.25 -13.49 2.26
C LEU A 302 -11.73 -13.74 2.17
N GLU A 303 -11.13 -14.24 3.25
CA GLU A 303 -9.69 -14.56 3.30
C GLU A 303 -9.28 -15.63 2.29
N LYS A 304 -10.10 -16.69 2.15
CA LYS A 304 -9.77 -17.87 1.34
C LYS A 304 -10.16 -17.73 -0.13
N ALA A 305 -11.31 -17.11 -0.41
CA ALA A 305 -11.95 -17.17 -1.73
C ALA A 305 -12.04 -15.82 -2.45
N SER A 306 -11.54 -14.72 -1.87
CA SER A 306 -11.44 -13.45 -2.62
C SER A 306 -10.37 -13.53 -3.69
N LEU A 307 -10.69 -13.04 -4.89
CA LEU A 307 -9.80 -13.07 -6.05
C LEU A 307 -8.52 -12.24 -5.83
N CYS A 308 -8.64 -11.05 -5.22
CA CYS A 308 -7.53 -10.13 -5.04
C CYS A 308 -7.27 -9.79 -3.56
N PRO A 309 -6.11 -9.17 -3.23
CA PRO A 309 -5.76 -8.83 -1.85
C PRO A 309 -6.77 -7.95 -1.12
N TYR A 310 -7.56 -7.15 -1.85
CA TYR A 310 -8.61 -6.28 -1.29
C TYR A 310 -9.57 -7.07 -0.38
N GLY A 311 -10.21 -8.11 -0.93
CA GLY A 311 -11.16 -8.93 -0.16
C GLY A 311 -10.46 -9.78 0.89
N ARG A 312 -9.22 -10.24 0.63
CA ARG A 312 -8.48 -11.08 1.58
C ARG A 312 -8.01 -10.35 2.83
N ILE A 313 -7.65 -9.07 2.71
CA ILE A 313 -7.18 -8.27 3.86
C ILE A 313 -8.32 -7.62 4.64
N LEU A 314 -9.47 -7.45 4.01
CA LEU A 314 -10.64 -6.76 4.58
C LEU A 314 -11.01 -7.26 5.99
N PRO A 315 -11.02 -8.57 6.30
CA PRO A 315 -11.43 -9.02 7.63
C PRO A 315 -10.51 -8.62 8.78
N ARG A 316 -9.22 -8.37 8.52
CA ARG A 316 -8.18 -8.08 9.53
C ARG A 316 -8.54 -6.97 10.52
N PRO A 317 -8.89 -5.73 10.08
CA PRO A 317 -9.31 -4.65 10.98
C PRO A 317 -10.47 -5.04 11.89
N PHE A 318 -11.48 -5.74 11.35
CA PHE A 318 -12.68 -6.13 12.09
C PHE A 318 -12.37 -7.20 13.14
N LYS A 319 -11.68 -8.28 12.75
CA LYS A 319 -11.28 -9.36 13.66
C LYS A 319 -10.52 -8.81 14.86
N THR A 320 -9.53 -7.94 14.60
CA THR A 320 -8.70 -7.38 15.66
C THR A 320 -9.41 -6.33 16.50
N ALA A 321 -10.33 -5.56 15.94
CA ALA A 321 -11.17 -4.63 16.71
C ALA A 321 -12.15 -5.39 17.63
N ILE A 322 -12.87 -6.38 17.09
CA ILE A 322 -13.82 -7.19 17.86
C ILE A 322 -13.11 -7.92 19.01
N ALA A 323 -11.94 -8.52 18.76
CA ALA A 323 -11.24 -9.29 19.79
C ALA A 323 -10.60 -8.43 20.91
N LYS A 324 -10.40 -7.13 20.68
CA LYS A 324 -9.56 -6.28 21.57
C LYS A 324 -10.29 -5.09 22.16
N LEU A 325 -11.38 -4.65 21.53
CA LEU A 325 -12.09 -3.42 21.88
C LEU A 325 -13.57 -3.64 22.22
N LEU A 326 -14.10 -4.85 21.99
CA LEU A 326 -15.46 -5.27 22.32
C LEU A 326 -15.39 -6.52 23.22
#